data_AF-A0A9Q0X4S6-F1
#
_entry.id   AF-A0A9Q0X4S6-F1
#
_cell.length_a   1.000
_cell.length_b   1.000
_cell.length_c   1.000
_cell.angle_alpha   90.00
_cell.angle_beta   90.00
_cell.angle_gamma   90.00
#
_symmetry.space_group_name_H-M   'P 1'
#
loop_
_entity.id
_entity.type
_entity.pdbx_description
1 polymer ?
#
loop_
_entity_poly.entity_id
_entity_poly.type
_entity_poly.pdbx_seq_one_letter_code
_entity_poly.pdbx_strand_id
1 'polypeptide(L)'
;MVRIVDRQVETSPLPLYRSHPSYATSHNDSDNNIRKGSYTAMASNKKIVDEVPGWIRVFEDGTVDRTWTGTPEMEPLLKPVSPHEEFINGVAVRDQIIDPKTGLAVRIYVPGNEEQCPDQS
;
A
#
# COMPACT_ATOMS: atom_id res chain seq x y z
N MET A 1 11.55 20.02 -14.22
CA MET A 1 12.16 18.69 -14.05
C MET A 1 11.73 18.15 -12.69
N VAL A 2 10.61 17.40 -12.65
CA VAL A 2 10.07 16.81 -11.42
C VAL A 2 10.81 15.49 -11.20
N ARG A 3 11.53 15.35 -10.08
CA ARG A 3 12.15 14.09 -9.70
C ARG A 3 11.18 13.33 -8.81
N ILE A 4 10.59 12.27 -9.35
CA ILE A 4 9.89 11.25 -8.56
C ILE A 4 10.98 10.53 -7.77
N VAL A 5 11.00 10.71 -6.45
CA VAL A 5 11.89 9.95 -5.58
C VAL A 5 11.06 8.78 -5.06
N ASP A 6 11.05 7.68 -5.82
CA ASP A 6 10.67 6.41 -5.24
C ASP A 6 11.74 6.02 -4.23
N ARG A 7 11.32 5.86 -2.98
CA ARG A 7 12.17 5.37 -1.90
C ARG A 7 12.56 3.93 -2.27
N GLN A 8 13.78 3.75 -2.78
CA GLN A 8 14.40 2.45 -2.99
C GLN A 8 14.29 1.63 -1.70
N VAL A 9 13.60 0.50 -1.77
CA VAL A 9 13.63 -0.54 -0.75
C VAL A 9 14.98 -1.23 -0.90
N GLU A 10 15.86 -0.97 0.04
CA GLU A 10 17.17 -1.61 0.16
C GLU A 10 16.97 -3.12 0.36
N THR A 11 17.37 -3.92 -0.62
CA THR A 11 17.27 -5.38 -0.57
C THR A 11 18.35 -5.93 0.37
N SER A 12 17.95 -6.54 1.47
CA SER A 12 18.79 -7.39 2.32
C SER A 12 18.11 -8.75 2.56
N PRO A 13 18.87 -9.84 2.77
CA PRO A 13 18.40 -11.22 2.54
C PRO A 13 17.41 -11.69 3.62
N LEU A 14 16.42 -12.47 3.19
CA LEU A 14 15.35 -13.03 4.02
C LEU A 14 15.88 -13.90 5.18
N PRO A 15 15.44 -13.68 6.44
CA PRO A 15 15.60 -14.69 7.47
C PRO A 15 14.52 -15.76 7.39
N LEU A 16 14.95 -17.00 7.61
CA LEU A 16 14.18 -18.23 7.62
C LEU A 16 12.98 -18.18 8.57
N TYR A 17 11.90 -18.81 8.13
CA TYR A 17 10.65 -19.09 8.83
C TYR A 17 10.86 -19.50 10.29
N ARG A 18 10.37 -18.69 11.24
CA ARG A 18 10.31 -19.07 12.67
C ARG A 18 8.96 -18.67 13.27
N SER A 19 8.21 -19.71 13.62
CA SER A 19 7.07 -19.82 14.54
C SER A 19 6.46 -18.53 15.13
N HIS A 20 5.16 -18.35 14.86
CA HIS A 20 4.22 -17.47 15.57
C HIS A 20 4.42 -17.45 17.10
N PRO A 21 4.44 -16.27 17.76
CA PRO A 21 4.16 -16.18 19.18
C PRO A 21 2.65 -16.04 19.41
N SER A 22 2.17 -16.91 20.28
CA SER A 22 0.85 -16.95 20.90
C SER A 22 0.43 -15.63 21.55
N TYR A 23 -0.88 -15.36 21.51
CA TYR A 23 -1.61 -14.31 22.23
C TYR A 23 -1.08 -14.17 23.67
N ALA A 24 -0.43 -13.05 23.99
CA ALA A 24 0.09 -12.79 25.33
C ALA A 24 -0.97 -12.08 26.18
N THR A 25 -1.43 -12.81 27.20
CA THR A 25 -2.25 -12.38 28.33
C THR A 25 -1.72 -11.09 28.97
N SER A 26 -2.62 -10.13 29.24
CA SER A 26 -2.32 -8.89 29.95
C SER A 26 -1.91 -9.18 31.39
N HIS A 27 -0.65 -8.92 31.74
CA HIS A 27 -0.28 -8.63 33.11
C HIS A 27 -0.49 -7.14 33.34
N ASN A 28 -1.36 -6.82 34.30
CA ASN A 28 -1.60 -5.47 34.77
C ASN A 28 -0.44 -5.05 35.66
N ASP A 29 0.47 -4.24 35.13
CA ASP A 29 1.31 -3.36 35.93
C ASP A 29 1.01 -1.91 35.53
N SER A 30 0.44 -1.20 36.49
CA SER A 30 0.28 0.24 36.53
C SER A 30 1.64 0.94 36.36
N ASP A 31 1.61 2.12 35.74
CA ASP A 31 2.72 3.07 35.54
C ASP A 31 3.48 2.96 34.21
N ASN A 32 2.89 3.45 33.11
CA ASN A 32 3.38 4.69 32.48
C ASN A 32 2.50 5.12 31.31
N ASN A 33 2.41 6.44 31.15
CA ASN A 33 1.70 7.16 30.12
C ASN A 33 2.30 6.90 28.72
N ILE A 34 1.94 5.77 28.10
CA ILE A 34 2.30 5.47 26.71
C ILE A 34 1.35 6.26 25.82
N ARG A 35 1.87 7.40 25.33
CA ARG A 35 1.32 8.11 24.18
C ARG A 35 1.03 7.09 23.10
N LYS A 36 -0.25 6.82 22.85
CA LYS A 36 -0.68 6.15 21.62
C LYS A 36 -0.11 6.98 20.48
N GLY A 37 0.84 6.41 19.75
CA GLY A 37 1.37 7.00 18.53
C GLY A 37 0.27 7.06 17.49
N SER A 38 -0.58 8.08 17.58
CA SER A 38 -1.25 8.65 16.42
C SER A 38 -0.12 9.02 15.46
N TYR A 39 -0.09 8.41 14.29
CA TYR A 39 0.77 8.86 13.20
C TYR A 39 0.20 10.20 12.74
N THR A 40 0.44 11.25 13.53
CA THR A 40 0.19 12.61 13.10
C THR A 40 1.07 12.79 11.88
N ALA A 41 0.44 12.87 10.70
CA ALA A 41 1.09 13.35 9.49
C ALA A 41 1.91 14.57 9.93
N MET A 42 3.23 14.49 9.78
CA MET A 42 4.12 15.59 10.14
C MET A 42 3.58 16.81 9.40
N ALA A 43 2.91 17.72 10.10
CA ALA A 43 2.35 18.93 9.54
C ALA A 43 3.55 19.75 9.06
N SER A 44 3.97 19.47 7.84
CA SER A 44 5.06 20.19 7.23
C SER A 44 4.55 21.61 7.06
N ASN A 45 5.25 22.60 7.61
CA ASN A 45 4.97 24.04 7.39
C ASN A 45 5.20 24.46 5.92
N LYS A 46 5.12 23.52 4.98
CA LYS A 46 5.28 23.73 3.56
C LYS A 46 4.00 24.33 3.01
N LYS A 47 4.16 25.36 2.18
CA LYS A 47 3.05 25.99 1.48
C LYS A 47 2.47 25.02 0.46
N ILE A 48 1.17 24.75 0.58
CA ILE A 48 0.40 24.01 -0.41
C ILE A 48 0.15 24.93 -1.61
N VAL A 49 0.44 24.43 -2.81
CA VAL A 49 0.18 25.15 -4.07
C VAL A 49 -0.99 24.57 -4.86
N ASP A 50 -1.33 23.30 -4.62
CA ASP A 50 -2.50 22.64 -5.18
C ASP A 50 -2.93 21.46 -4.30
N GLU A 51 -4.21 21.10 -4.34
CA GLU A 51 -4.79 20.05 -3.51
C GLU A 51 -6.03 19.42 -4.14
N VAL A 52 -6.11 18.08 -4.07
CA VAL A 52 -7.38 17.35 -4.13
C VAL A 52 -7.64 16.81 -2.72
N PRO A 53 -8.58 17.41 -1.97
CA PRO A 53 -8.77 17.12 -0.55
C PRO A 53 -8.93 15.63 -0.27
N GLY A 54 -8.16 15.12 0.69
CA GLY A 54 -8.17 13.71 1.07
C GLY A 54 -7.27 12.80 0.23
N TRP A 55 -6.89 13.19 -1.00
CA TRP A 55 -6.18 12.34 -1.96
C TRP A 55 -4.72 12.75 -2.19
N ILE A 56 -4.47 14.04 -2.43
CA ILE A 56 -3.13 14.53 -2.80
C ILE A 56 -2.96 16.00 -2.40
N ARG A 57 -1.77 16.34 -1.88
CA ARG A 57 -1.34 17.71 -1.63
C ARG A 57 -0.02 17.96 -2.34
N VAL A 58 0.06 19.05 -3.10
CA VAL A 58 1.27 19.48 -3.79
C VAL A 58 1.85 20.70 -3.08
N PHE A 59 3.12 20.65 -2.73
CA PHE A 59 3.82 21.73 -2.04
C PHE A 59 4.66 22.58 -3.01
N GLU A 60 4.94 23.82 -2.61
CA GLU A 60 5.72 24.79 -3.41
C GLU A 60 7.14 24.30 -3.73
N ASP A 61 7.74 23.46 -2.87
CA ASP A 61 9.06 22.85 -3.10
C ASP A 61 9.03 21.69 -4.12
N GLY A 62 7.87 21.39 -4.70
CA GLY A 62 7.65 20.32 -5.65
C GLY A 62 7.46 18.94 -4.99
N THR A 63 7.46 18.85 -3.66
CA THR A 63 7.11 17.60 -2.97
C THR A 63 5.61 17.37 -2.96
N VAL A 64 5.21 16.11 -2.82
CA VAL A 64 3.80 15.68 -2.86
C VAL A 64 3.53 14.78 -1.67
N ASP A 65 2.43 15.03 -0.97
CA ASP A 65 1.87 14.11 0.02
C ASP A 65 0.67 13.37 -0.57
N ARG A 66 0.73 12.04 -0.52
CA ARG A 66 -0.29 11.11 -1.04
C ARG A 66 -0.95 10.30 0.07
N THR A 67 -0.78 10.72 1.32
CA THR A 67 -1.42 10.08 2.47
C THR A 67 -2.92 10.30 2.38
N TRP A 68 -3.69 9.21 2.33
CA TRP A 68 -5.15 9.29 2.43
C TRP A 68 -5.54 9.89 3.78
N THR A 69 -6.34 10.96 3.74
CA THR A 69 -6.90 11.59 4.95
C THR A 69 -8.43 11.60 4.94
N GLY A 70 -9.05 10.79 4.09
CA GLY A 70 -10.50 10.62 4.07
C GLY A 70 -10.95 9.56 5.07
N THR A 71 -12.17 9.05 4.89
CA THR A 71 -12.78 8.18 5.89
C THR A 71 -12.12 6.79 5.95
N PRO A 72 -11.97 6.17 7.13
CA PRO A 72 -11.34 4.84 7.26
C PRO A 72 -12.08 3.75 6.49
N GLU A 73 -13.40 3.88 6.33
CA GLU A 73 -14.23 2.90 5.61
C GLU A 73 -13.87 2.78 4.12
N MET A 74 -13.20 3.80 3.56
CA MET A 74 -12.75 3.81 2.17
C MET A 74 -11.31 3.33 1.99
N GLU A 75 -10.54 3.13 3.06
CA GLU A 75 -9.15 2.64 2.98
C GLU A 75 -9.00 1.32 2.20
N PRO A 76 -9.90 0.33 2.31
CA PRO A 76 -9.79 -0.90 1.53
C PRO A 76 -9.82 -0.67 0.02
N LEU A 77 -10.52 0.36 -0.45
CA LEU A 77 -10.63 0.69 -1.87
C LEU A 77 -9.37 1.33 -2.44
N LEU A 78 -8.50 1.86 -1.56
CA LEU A 78 -7.24 2.49 -1.95
C LEU A 78 -6.11 1.48 -2.10
N LYS A 79 -6.26 0.30 -1.49
CA LYS A 79 -5.28 -0.77 -1.58
C LYS A 79 -5.48 -1.50 -2.90
N PRO A 80 -4.43 -1.60 -3.75
CA PRO A 80 -4.52 -2.44 -4.94
C PRO A 80 -4.89 -3.86 -4.55
N VAL A 81 -5.75 -4.50 -5.34
CA VAL A 81 -6.01 -5.95 -5.19
C VAL A 81 -4.70 -6.70 -5.36
N SER A 82 -4.41 -7.64 -4.46
CA SER A 82 -3.22 -8.48 -4.56
C SER A 82 -3.25 -9.32 -5.84
N PRO A 83 -2.11 -9.55 -6.50
CA PRO A 83 -2.05 -10.51 -7.60
C PRO A 83 -2.48 -11.90 -7.11
N HIS A 84 -3.20 -12.62 -7.97
CA HIS A 84 -3.83 -13.91 -7.69
C HIS A 84 -3.91 -14.73 -8.97
N GLU A 85 -3.51 -16.00 -8.91
CA GLU A 85 -3.52 -16.93 -10.04
C GLU A 85 -4.91 -17.56 -10.27
N GLU A 86 -5.73 -17.60 -9.22
CA GLU A 86 -7.12 -18.05 -9.29
C GLU A 86 -7.98 -17.04 -10.06
N PHE A 87 -9.03 -17.49 -10.73
CA PHE A 87 -9.97 -16.58 -11.40
C PHE A 87 -11.01 -16.07 -10.40
N ILE A 88 -10.76 -14.89 -9.82
CA ILE A 88 -11.75 -14.21 -8.97
C ILE A 88 -12.63 -13.36 -9.88
N ASN A 89 -13.94 -13.63 -9.86
CA ASN A 89 -14.90 -12.99 -10.77
C ASN A 89 -14.48 -13.08 -12.25
N GLY A 90 -13.88 -14.22 -12.64
CA GLY A 90 -13.46 -14.49 -14.00
C GLY A 90 -12.14 -13.86 -14.42
N VAL A 91 -11.35 -13.29 -13.51
CA VAL A 91 -10.06 -12.67 -13.84
C VAL A 91 -8.96 -13.15 -12.89
N ALA A 92 -7.82 -13.54 -13.45
CA ALA A 92 -6.57 -13.75 -12.73
C ALA A 92 -5.64 -12.53 -12.93
N VAL A 93 -4.82 -12.20 -11.94
CA VAL A 93 -3.98 -10.99 -11.93
C VAL A 93 -2.54 -11.33 -11.59
N ARG A 94 -1.60 -10.87 -12.43
CA ARG A 94 -0.15 -11.05 -12.21
C ARG A 94 0.59 -9.73 -12.29
N ASP A 95 1.60 -9.58 -11.45
CA ASP A 95 2.53 -8.45 -11.50
C ASP A 95 3.88 -8.91 -12.03
N GLN A 96 4.44 -8.21 -13.01
CA GLN A 96 5.75 -8.53 -13.60
C GLN A 96 6.62 -7.29 -13.75
N ILE A 97 7.84 -7.36 -13.21
CA ILE A 97 8.87 -6.34 -13.45
C ILE A 97 9.43 -6.54 -14.87
N ILE A 98 9.32 -5.52 -15.71
CA ILE A 98 9.82 -5.54 -17.10
C ILE A 98 11.17 -4.84 -17.26
N ASP A 99 11.49 -3.88 -16.39
CA ASP A 99 12.84 -3.32 -16.27
C ASP A 99 13.23 -3.15 -14.79
N PRO A 100 14.11 -4.01 -14.26
CA PRO A 100 14.52 -3.93 -12.86
C PRO A 100 15.39 -2.70 -12.56
N LYS A 101 16.00 -2.05 -13.56
CA LYS A 101 16.83 -0.86 -13.33
C LYS A 101 16.00 0.38 -13.04
N THR A 102 14.85 0.49 -13.71
CA THR A 102 13.91 1.60 -13.50
C THR A 102 12.80 1.25 -12.52
N GLY A 103 12.63 -0.04 -12.19
CA GLY A 103 11.48 -0.53 -11.43
C GLY A 103 10.19 -0.57 -12.25
N LEU A 104 10.28 -0.50 -13.58
CA LEU A 104 9.10 -0.52 -14.44
C LEU A 104 8.44 -1.90 -14.33
N ALA A 105 7.18 -1.90 -13.93
CA ALA A 105 6.37 -3.09 -13.76
C ALA A 105 5.05 -2.96 -14.50
N VAL A 106 4.49 -4.11 -14.90
CA VAL A 106 3.17 -4.23 -15.50
C VAL A 106 2.30 -5.12 -14.64
N ARG A 107 1.00 -4.81 -14.64
CA ARG A 107 -0.03 -5.70 -14.12
C ARG A 107 -0.80 -6.30 -15.28
N ILE A 108 -0.84 -7.62 -15.35
CA ILE A 108 -1.47 -8.40 -16.41
C ILE A 108 -2.77 -8.99 -15.86
N TYR A 109 -3.87 -8.70 -16.55
CA TYR A 109 -5.19 -9.26 -16.26
C TYR A 109 -5.49 -10.34 -17.29
N VAL A 110 -5.73 -11.56 -16.83
CA VAL A 110 -6.02 -12.71 -17.68
C VAL A 110 -7.49 -13.09 -17.45
N PRO A 111 -8.37 -12.96 -18.46
CA PRO A 111 -9.74 -13.42 -18.34
C PRO A 111 -9.79 -14.96 -18.36
N GLY A 112 -10.68 -15.53 -17.55
CA GLY A 112 -10.99 -16.95 -17.57
C GLY A 112 -11.85 -17.30 -18.79
N ASN A 113 -11.77 -18.55 -19.21
CA ASN A 113 -12.70 -19.10 -20.20
C ASN A 113 -13.95 -19.70 -19.54
N GLU A 114 -14.89 -20.18 -20.35
CA GLU A 114 -16.17 -20.77 -19.89
C GLU A 114 -15.99 -21.96 -18.93
N GLU A 115 -14.91 -22.75 -19.07
CA GLU A 115 -14.62 -23.88 -18.18
C GLU A 115 -14.09 -23.40 -16.81
N GLN A 116 -13.33 -22.32 -16.81
CA GLN A 116 -12.70 -21.74 -15.64
C GLN A 116 -13.64 -20.82 -14.87
N CYS A 117 -14.62 -20.22 -15.55
CA CYS A 117 -15.64 -19.37 -14.95
C CYS A 117 -17.01 -19.60 -15.61
N PRO A 118 -17.71 -20.69 -15.25
CA PRO A 118 -18.98 -21.08 -15.87
C PRO A 118 -20.17 -20.15 -15.54
N ASP A 119 -19.98 -19.22 -14.60
CA ASP A 119 -21.02 -18.26 -14.16
C ASP A 119 -21.01 -16.96 -14.99
N GLN A 120 -20.27 -16.90 -16.09
CA GLN A 120 -20.13 -15.68 -16.92
C GLN A 120 -20.80 -15.76 -18.30
N SER A 121 -21.57 -16.82 -18.57
CA SER A 121 -22.32 -17.02 -19.84
C SER A 121 -23.76 -16.56 -19.77
#